data_AF-A0A0J6STJ2-F1
#
_entry.id   AF-A0A0J6STJ2-F1
#
_cell.length_a   1.000
_cell.length_b   1.000
_cell.length_c   1.000
_cell.angle_alpha   90.00
_cell.angle_beta   90.00
_cell.angle_gamma   90.00
#
_symmetry.space_group_name_H-M   'P 1'
#
loop_
_entity.id
_entity.type
_entity.pdbx_description
1 polymer ?
#
loop_
_entity_poly.entity_id
_entity_poly.type
_entity_poly.pdbx_seq_one_letter_code
_entity_poly.pdbx_strand_id
1 'polypeptide(L)'
;MAARAWLWRQNVTGERRPITREGLKTAFRRILPAAQIENFRFHDNRHTAATRVLRAGGNLKTVQRLLRHENIATTTKYAHVSDEDVMAAMQAAAERAEAAKAELQDLERKEKTPPAKRRDAG
;
A
#
# COMPACT_ATOMS: atom_id res chain seq x y z
N MET A 1 35.40 43.40 -31.93
CA MET A 1 34.85 42.06 -32.26
C MET A 1 35.39 41.04 -31.25
N ALA A 2 34.73 40.93 -30.08
CA ALA A 2 35.17 40.05 -29.00
C ALA A 2 34.35 38.76 -29.02
N ALA A 3 35.06 37.63 -29.03
CA ALA A 3 34.54 36.28 -29.17
C ALA A 3 33.49 35.95 -28.10
N ARG A 4 32.31 35.48 -28.55
CA ARG A 4 31.27 34.87 -27.73
C ARG A 4 31.75 33.51 -27.23
N ALA A 5 32.57 33.53 -26.17
CA ALA A 5 32.98 32.34 -25.44
C ALA A 5 31.76 31.65 -24.81
N TRP A 6 31.36 30.55 -25.43
CA TRP A 6 30.69 29.38 -24.87
C TRP A 6 30.59 29.32 -23.33
N LEU A 7 29.55 29.93 -22.74
CA LEU A 7 29.18 29.75 -21.34
C LEU A 7 28.28 28.50 -21.21
N TRP A 8 28.84 27.31 -21.39
CA TRP A 8 28.15 26.08 -21.03
C TRP A 8 28.28 25.89 -19.50
N ARG A 9 27.26 26.40 -18.79
CA ARG A 9 26.80 25.93 -17.47
C ARG A 9 27.78 26.10 -16.29
N GLN A 10 27.82 27.31 -15.74
CA GLN A 10 28.34 27.61 -14.41
C GLN A 10 27.51 26.88 -13.34
N ASN A 11 28.00 25.76 -12.80
CA ASN A 11 27.41 25.14 -11.61
C ASN A 11 27.84 25.94 -10.38
N VAL A 12 27.14 27.03 -10.10
CA VAL A 12 27.36 27.86 -8.90
C VAL A 12 27.05 27.01 -7.66
N THR A 13 28.04 26.83 -6.79
CA THR A 13 27.94 26.04 -5.55
C THR A 13 27.16 26.83 -4.49
N GLY A 14 26.14 26.22 -3.86
CA GLY A 14 25.38 26.85 -2.75
C GLY A 14 23.90 27.14 -3.02
N GLU A 15 23.44 27.07 -4.27
CA GLU A 15 22.01 27.22 -4.59
C GLU A 15 21.27 25.88 -4.47
N ARG A 16 20.13 25.88 -3.75
CA ARG A 16 19.21 24.74 -3.74
C ARG A 16 18.57 24.60 -5.11
N ARG A 17 18.96 23.56 -5.85
CA ARG A 17 18.36 23.21 -7.15
C ARG A 17 17.58 21.91 -7.06
N PRO A 18 16.52 21.73 -7.85
CA PRO A 18 15.84 20.45 -7.97
C PRO A 18 16.83 19.35 -8.37
N ILE A 19 16.69 18.18 -7.75
CA ILE A 19 17.47 17.01 -8.15
C ILE A 19 17.11 16.66 -9.59
N THR A 20 18.12 16.58 -10.45
CA THR A 20 17.92 16.17 -11.83
C THR A 20 17.65 14.67 -11.90
N ARG A 21 16.90 14.23 -12.92
CA ARG A 21 16.65 12.80 -13.17
C ARG A 21 17.94 11.97 -13.20
N GLU A 22 18.97 12.48 -13.86
CA GLU A 22 20.25 11.78 -14.00
C GLU A 22 21.07 11.81 -12.69
N GLY A 23 20.94 12.87 -11.88
CA GLY A 23 21.48 12.92 -10.52
C GLY A 23 20.84 11.86 -9.63
N LEU A 24 19.50 11.76 -9.62
CA LEU A 24 18.77 10.73 -8.88
C LEU A 24 19.17 9.32 -9.33
N LYS A 25 19.20 9.05 -10.64
CA LYS A 25 19.62 7.75 -11.17
C LYS A 25 21.05 7.40 -10.78
N THR A 26 21.95 8.38 -10.75
CA THR A 26 23.35 8.15 -10.38
C THR A 26 23.49 7.85 -8.90
N ALA A 27 22.79 8.61 -8.04
CA ALA A 27 22.72 8.31 -6.61
C ALA A 27 22.11 6.92 -6.36
N PHE A 28 21.02 6.58 -7.07
CA PHE A 28 20.36 5.27 -6.95
C PHE A 28 21.28 4.12 -7.37
N ARG A 29 21.97 4.23 -8.51
CA ARG A 29 22.94 3.20 -8.95
C ARG A 29 24.08 2.97 -7.96
N ARG A 30 24.47 3.99 -7.20
CA ARG A 30 25.53 3.89 -6.19
C ARG A 30 25.11 3.15 -4.91
N ILE A 31 23.82 3.18 -4.57
CA ILE A 31 23.32 2.51 -3.35
C ILE A 31 23.00 1.02 -3.57
N LEU A 32 22.71 0.59 -4.81
CA LEU A 32 22.34 -0.80 -5.10
C LEU A 32 23.41 -1.82 -4.70
N PRO A 33 24.72 -1.60 -4.94
CA PRO A 33 25.75 -2.54 -4.51
C PRO A 33 25.83 -2.69 -2.99
N ALA A 34 25.66 -1.58 -2.26
CA ALA A 34 25.64 -1.61 -0.79
C ALA A 34 24.42 -2.34 -0.23
N ALA A 35 23.30 -2.32 -0.96
CA ALA A 35 22.10 -3.08 -0.63
C ALA A 35 22.15 -4.55 -1.11
N GLN A 36 23.18 -4.95 -1.88
CA GLN A 36 23.30 -6.26 -2.51
C GLN A 36 22.12 -6.62 -3.41
N ILE A 37 21.58 -5.64 -4.14
CA ILE A 37 20.43 -5.82 -5.03
C ILE A 37 20.89 -5.67 -6.49
N GLU A 38 20.64 -6.69 -7.30
CA GLU A 38 20.91 -6.69 -8.73
C GLU A 38 19.65 -6.40 -9.57
N ASN A 39 19.84 -5.86 -10.78
CA ASN A 39 18.78 -5.64 -11.78
C ASN A 39 17.56 -4.83 -11.29
N PHE A 40 17.72 -3.98 -10.28
CA PHE A 40 16.63 -3.21 -9.68
C PHE A 40 16.58 -1.77 -10.19
N ARG A 41 15.38 -1.32 -10.57
CA ARG A 41 15.10 0.02 -11.11
C ARG A 41 14.42 0.87 -10.06
N PHE A 42 14.56 2.19 -10.18
CA PHE A 42 13.93 3.12 -9.23
C PHE A 42 12.40 2.94 -9.16
N HIS A 43 11.75 2.64 -10.29
CA HIS A 43 10.31 2.44 -10.36
C HIS A 43 9.84 1.16 -9.65
N ASP A 44 10.72 0.19 -9.42
CA ASP A 44 10.37 -1.08 -8.78
C ASP A 44 9.93 -0.86 -7.33
N ASN A 45 10.44 0.17 -6.65
CA ASN A 45 9.93 0.60 -5.33
C ASN A 45 8.43 0.90 -5.37
N ARG A 46 7.96 1.52 -6.45
CA ARG A 46 6.54 1.81 -6.64
C ARG A 46 5.74 0.52 -6.85
N HIS A 47 6.30 -0.43 -7.59
CA HIS A 47 5.68 -1.75 -7.74
C HIS A 47 5.59 -2.49 -6.41
N THR A 48 6.68 -2.54 -5.64
CA THR A 48 6.71 -3.18 -4.33
C THR A 48 5.71 -2.55 -3.36
N ALA A 49 5.63 -1.21 -3.30
CA ALA A 49 4.67 -0.52 -2.45
C ALA A 49 3.22 -0.84 -2.84
N ALA A 50 2.90 -0.82 -4.13
CA ALA A 50 1.58 -1.13 -4.64
C ALA A 50 1.13 -2.55 -4.27
N THR A 51 1.98 -3.54 -4.54
CA THR A 51 1.69 -4.95 -4.27
C THR A 51 1.53 -5.21 -2.77
N ARG A 52 2.40 -4.63 -1.92
CA ARG A 52 2.30 -4.80 -0.46
C ARG A 52 1.00 -4.23 0.11
N VAL A 53 0.63 -3.03 -0.32
CA VAL A 53 -0.61 -2.38 0.15
C VAL A 53 -1.84 -3.12 -0.36
N LEU A 54 -1.81 -3.60 -1.61
CA LEU A 54 -2.91 -4.39 -2.15
C LEU A 54 -3.11 -5.68 -1.38
N ARG A 55 -2.02 -6.42 -1.10
CA ARG A 55 -2.07 -7.68 -0.35
C ARG A 55 -2.52 -7.48 1.11
N ALA A 56 -2.15 -6.37 1.73
CA ALA A 56 -2.55 -6.08 3.11
C ALA A 56 -4.03 -5.67 3.23
N GLY A 57 -4.57 -4.90 2.29
CA GLY A 57 -5.88 -4.27 2.42
C GLY A 57 -6.95 -4.73 1.41
N GLY A 58 -6.60 -5.50 0.38
CA GLY A 58 -7.50 -5.99 -0.66
C GLY A 58 -8.14 -4.91 -1.56
N ASN A 59 -7.93 -3.63 -1.27
CA ASN A 59 -8.66 -2.53 -1.93
C ASN A 59 -7.81 -1.85 -3.02
N LEU A 60 -8.15 -2.14 -4.28
CA LEU A 60 -7.49 -1.56 -5.44
C LEU A 60 -7.63 -0.03 -5.55
N LYS A 61 -8.74 0.53 -5.06
CA LYS A 61 -8.97 1.99 -5.05
C LYS A 61 -8.03 2.70 -4.07
N THR A 62 -7.74 2.06 -2.94
CA THR A 62 -6.75 2.56 -1.97
C THR A 62 -5.36 2.65 -2.62
N VAL A 63 -4.97 1.60 -3.35
CA VAL A 63 -3.70 1.57 -4.09
C VAL A 63 -3.69 2.63 -5.20
N GLN A 64 -4.78 2.80 -5.95
CA GLN A 64 -4.90 3.84 -6.97
C GLN A 64 -4.63 5.24 -6.38
N ARG A 65 -5.24 5.53 -5.22
CA ARG A 65 -5.10 6.83 -4.54
C ARG A 65 -3.71 7.03 -3.96
N LEU A 66 -3.12 5.98 -3.36
CA LEU A 66 -1.75 5.99 -2.85
C LEU A 66 -0.75 6.32 -3.97
N LEU A 67 -0.90 5.67 -5.12
CA LEU A 67 -0.02 5.85 -6.26
C LEU A 67 -0.34 7.15 -7.03
N ARG A 68 -1.50 7.77 -6.80
CA ARG A 68 -1.98 8.93 -7.59
C ARG A 68 -2.14 8.59 -9.06
N HIS A 69 -2.69 7.41 -9.35
CA HIS A 69 -3.06 7.04 -10.71
C HIS A 69 -4.40 7.68 -11.08
N GLU A 70 -4.41 8.41 -12.18
CA GLU A 70 -5.62 8.98 -12.76
C GLU A 70 -6.59 7.88 -13.18
N ASN A 71 -6.11 6.91 -13.95
CA ASN A 71 -6.90 5.79 -14.44
C ASN A 71 -6.68 4.52 -13.61
N ILE A 72 -7.75 3.91 -13.11
CA ILE A 72 -7.71 2.65 -12.35
C ILE A 72 -7.11 1.49 -13.15
N ALA A 73 -7.26 1.46 -14.48
CA ALA A 73 -6.70 0.43 -15.35
C ALA A 73 -5.17 0.31 -15.22
N THR A 74 -4.48 1.42 -14.93
CA THR A 74 -3.02 1.38 -14.67
C THR A 74 -2.67 0.70 -13.36
N THR A 75 -3.60 0.70 -12.41
CA THR A 75 -3.46 0.06 -11.09
C THR A 75 -3.80 -1.43 -11.14
N THR A 76 -4.63 -1.86 -12.09
CA THR A 76 -4.94 -3.29 -12.30
C THR A 76 -3.69 -4.12 -12.58
N LYS A 77 -2.61 -3.52 -13.08
CA LYS A 77 -1.29 -4.18 -13.24
C LYS A 77 -0.71 -4.75 -11.93
N TYR A 78 -1.21 -4.32 -10.76
CA TYR A 78 -0.78 -4.86 -9.46
C TYR A 78 -1.75 -5.91 -8.91
N ALA A 79 -2.94 -6.03 -9.49
CA ALA A 79 -3.99 -6.95 -9.06
C ALA A 79 -3.81 -8.35 -9.65
N HIS A 80 -2.59 -8.87 -9.58
CA HIS A 80 -2.34 -10.28 -9.84
C HIS A 80 -2.81 -11.06 -8.62
N VAL A 81 -4.02 -11.61 -8.73
CA VAL A 81 -4.63 -12.49 -7.72
C VAL A 81 -4.21 -13.92 -8.05
N SER A 82 -3.64 -14.62 -7.08
CA SER A 82 -3.37 -16.06 -7.16
C SER A 82 -4.58 -16.86 -6.65
N ASP A 83 -4.67 -18.14 -7.02
CA ASP A 83 -5.75 -19.01 -6.52
C ASP A 83 -5.69 -19.14 -4.99
N GLU A 84 -4.47 -19.13 -4.41
CA GLU A 84 -4.26 -19.09 -2.97
C GLU A 84 -4.86 -17.84 -2.31
N ASP A 85 -4.73 -16.67 -2.96
CA ASP A 85 -5.32 -15.42 -2.45
C ASP A 85 -6.86 -15.51 -2.45
N VAL A 86 -7.46 -16.13 -3.47
CA VAL A 86 -8.91 -16.33 -3.56
C VAL A 86 -9.39 -17.28 -2.45
N MET A 87 -8.71 -18.42 -2.28
CA MET A 87 -9.06 -19.38 -1.22
C MET A 87 -8.97 -18.75 0.17
N ALA A 88 -7.88 -18.02 0.46
CA ALA A 88 -7.71 -17.33 1.73
C ALA A 88 -8.81 -16.27 1.97
N ALA A 89 -9.20 -15.52 0.93
CA ALA A 89 -10.27 -14.55 1.01
C ALA A 89 -11.64 -15.21 1.28
N MET A 90 -11.93 -16.34 0.64
CA MET A 90 -13.16 -17.11 0.86
C MET A 90 -13.23 -17.64 2.30
N GLN A 91 -12.14 -18.22 2.81
CA GLN A 91 -12.06 -18.71 4.19
C GLN A 91 -12.29 -17.57 5.20
N ALA A 92 -11.58 -16.45 5.04
CA ALA A 92 -11.74 -15.29 5.92
C ALA A 92 -13.16 -14.69 5.85
N ALA A 93 -13.83 -14.76 4.71
CA ALA A 93 -15.23 -14.32 4.59
C ALA A 93 -16.19 -15.26 5.34
N ALA A 94 -15.98 -16.57 5.23
CA ALA A 94 -16.78 -17.56 5.95
C ALA A 94 -16.62 -17.43 7.47
N GLU A 95 -15.39 -17.31 7.96
CA GLU A 95 -15.10 -17.13 9.40
C GLU A 95 -15.77 -15.87 9.97
N ARG A 96 -15.71 -14.75 9.25
CA ARG A 96 -16.37 -13.50 9.66
C ARG A 96 -17.89 -13.64 9.70
N ALA A 97 -18.46 -14.37 8.74
CA ALA A 97 -19.91 -14.61 8.70
C ALA A 97 -20.36 -15.45 9.90
N GLU A 98 -19.61 -16.50 10.25
CA GLU A 98 -19.92 -17.34 11.42
C GLU A 98 -19.73 -16.58 12.74
N ALA A 99 -18.68 -15.77 12.87
CA ALA A 99 -18.47 -14.91 14.03
C ALA A 99 -19.64 -13.92 14.23
N ALA A 100 -20.09 -13.28 13.15
CA ALA A 100 -21.22 -12.35 13.21
C ALA A 100 -22.54 -13.06 13.59
N LYS A 101 -22.78 -14.28 13.10
CA LYS A 101 -23.94 -15.09 13.50
C LYS A 101 -23.89 -15.46 14.97
N ALA A 102 -22.73 -15.88 15.47
CA ALA A 102 -22.53 -16.22 16.88
C ALA A 102 -22.82 -15.03 17.79
N GLU A 103 -22.32 -13.83 17.42
CA GLU A 103 -22.59 -12.60 18.15
C GLU A 103 -24.09 -12.27 18.20
N LEU A 104 -24.80 -12.41 17.08
CA LEU A 104 -26.26 -12.22 17.02
C LEU A 104 -27.00 -13.22 17.93
N GLN A 105 -26.62 -14.49 17.89
CA GLN A 105 -27.22 -15.52 18.76
C GLN A 105 -27.00 -15.22 20.24
N ASP A 106 -25.81 -14.74 20.61
CA ASP A 106 -25.49 -14.33 21.97
C ASP A 106 -26.32 -13.13 22.44
N LEU A 107 -26.57 -12.15 21.56
CA LEU A 107 -27.43 -11.00 21.84
C LEU A 107 -28.89 -11.44 22.04
N GLU A 108 -29.42 -12.28 21.15
CA GLU A 108 -30.77 -12.84 21.28
C GLU A 108 -30.93 -13.66 22.57
N ARG A 109 -29.91 -14.41 22.96
CA ARG A 109 -29.90 -15.19 24.22
C ARG A 109 -29.93 -14.27 25.44
N LYS A 110 -29.19 -13.17 25.43
CA LYS A 110 -29.18 -12.18 26.53
C LYS A 110 -30.52 -11.47 26.65
N GLU A 111 -31.16 -11.12 25.54
CA GLU A 111 -32.49 -10.50 25.54
C GLU A 111 -33.57 -11.42 26.10
N LYS A 112 -33.54 -12.71 25.74
CA LYS A 112 -34.51 -13.70 26.23
C LYS A 112 -34.32 -14.14 27.68
N THR A 113 -33.21 -13.76 28.33
CA THR A 113 -32.96 -14.13 29.73
C THR A 113 -33.79 -13.24 30.65
N PRO A 114 -34.79 -13.75 31.39
CA PRO A 114 -35.62 -12.92 32.26
C PRO A 114 -34.78 -12.28 33.35
N PRO A 115 -35.05 -11.02 33.76
CA PRO A 115 -34.36 -10.43 34.89
C PRO A 115 -34.59 -11.35 36.10
N ALA A 116 -33.49 -11.77 36.73
CA ALA A 116 -33.54 -12.65 37.89
C ALA A 116 -34.53 -12.06 38.90
N LYS A 117 -35.59 -12.82 39.23
CA LYS A 117 -36.57 -12.42 40.23
C LYS A 117 -35.79 -12.00 41.48
N ARG A 118 -35.83 -10.72 41.82
CA ARG A 118 -35.33 -10.24 43.10
C ARG A 118 -36.12 -11.02 44.14
N ARG A 119 -35.40 -11.85 44.90
CA ARG A 119 -35.98 -12.50 46.07
C ARG A 119 -36.08 -11.40 47.10
N ASP A 120 -37.21 -10.71 47.09
CA ASP A 120 -37.55 -9.73 48.11
C ASP A 120 -37.71 -10.54 49.40
N ALA A 121 -36.69 -10.47 50.27
CA ALA A 121 -36.70 -11.09 51.57
C ALA A 121 -37.77 -10.39 52.42
N GLY A 122 -38.65 -11.20 53.01
CA GLY A 122 -39.77 -10.75 53.86
C GLY A 122 -39.34 -10.16 55.19
#